data_AF-A0A6C0DI13-F1
#
_entry.id   AF-A0A6C0DI13-F1
#
_cell.length_a   1.000
_cell.length_b   1.000
_cell.length_c   1.000
_cell.angle_alpha   90.00
_cell.angle_beta   90.00
_cell.angle_gamma   90.00
#
_symmetry.space_group_name_H-M   'P 1'
#
loop_
_entity.id
_entity.type
_entity.pdbx_description
1 polymer ?
#
loop_
_entity_poly.entity_id
_entity_poly.type
_entity_poly.pdbx_seq_one_letter_code
_entity_poly.pdbx_strand_id
1 'polypeptide(L)'
;MDRTLRRPPSYSDSFIVLSGKQTELEPLKSPLLRRDSGFFIESPPPLEPSILQSPSIELPVPQIIISRPHSPAEKWFNRIMSLGVHITLISLFETIFFFQFVSVSEDTGLKSTIDSYVNNILTTCKNWTSEQHIVINDILSVLVNVTQVDENGSIASSNRHAFNSSLHLQSWMYFVGLLSTIIVTGFLGSHASLRIAYKRILVENLIMVTLLGLYEWTFFETIIYNYENISPPEIDQFVVGQLQTTCNLLTYNNT
;
A
#
# COMPACT_ATOMS: atom_id res chain seq x y z
N MET A 1 32.97 8.65 1.65
CA MET A 1 32.53 8.24 0.30
C MET A 1 31.02 8.38 0.29
N ASP A 2 30.54 9.61 0.03
CA ASP A 2 29.12 9.92 -0.08
C ASP A 2 28.67 9.67 -1.52
N ARG A 3 27.90 8.61 -1.72
CA ARG A 3 27.06 8.43 -2.91
C ARG A 3 25.62 8.53 -2.46
N THR A 4 25.14 9.75 -2.25
CA THR A 4 23.70 10.01 -2.27
C THR A 4 23.24 9.93 -3.73
N LEU A 5 23.19 8.72 -4.28
CA LEU A 5 22.36 8.43 -5.46
C LEU A 5 20.92 8.54 -4.98
N ARG A 6 20.41 9.77 -4.94
CA ARG A 6 18.99 10.03 -4.76
C ARG A 6 18.29 9.40 -5.97
N ARG A 7 17.40 8.44 -5.71
CA ARG A 7 16.54 7.89 -6.75
C ARG A 7 15.79 9.02 -7.46
N PRO A 8 15.45 8.86 -8.75
CA PRO A 8 14.53 9.79 -9.41
C PRO A 8 13.23 9.88 -8.60
N PRO A 9 12.60 11.07 -8.53
CA PRO A 9 11.40 11.30 -7.74
C PRO A 9 10.31 10.30 -8.12
N SER A 10 9.68 9.67 -7.12
CA SER A 10 8.53 8.80 -7.37
C SER A 10 7.34 9.63 -7.83
N TYR A 11 6.29 8.98 -8.33
CA TYR A 11 5.07 9.67 -8.75
C TYR A 11 4.43 10.47 -7.58
N SER A 12 4.62 10.05 -6.33
CA SER A 12 4.21 10.81 -5.13
C SER A 12 5.05 12.08 -4.90
N ASP A 13 6.34 12.06 -5.24
CA ASP A 13 7.24 13.21 -5.10
C ASP A 13 6.96 14.28 -6.18
N SER A 14 6.38 13.87 -7.30
CA SER A 14 6.05 14.74 -8.44
C SER A 14 5.00 15.80 -8.08
N PHE A 15 4.09 15.51 -7.14
CA PHE A 15 3.11 16.49 -6.64
C PHE A 15 3.76 17.60 -5.80
N ILE A 16 4.92 17.33 -5.18
CA ILE A 16 5.64 18.32 -4.38
C ILE A 16 6.50 19.21 -5.28
N VAL A 17 7.09 18.67 -6.35
CA VAL A 17 7.98 19.40 -7.27
C VAL A 17 7.20 20.34 -8.22
N LEU A 18 5.95 20.01 -8.56
CA LEU A 18 5.08 20.87 -9.38
C LEU A 18 4.59 22.14 -8.66
N SER A 19 4.74 22.24 -7.34
CA SER A 19 4.29 23.40 -6.54
C SER A 19 5.18 24.65 -6.71
N GLY A 20 6.34 24.53 -7.38
CA GLY A 20 7.33 25.60 -7.44
C GLY A 20 7.17 26.60 -8.60
N LYS A 21 6.79 26.16 -9.79
CA LYS A 21 6.74 27.02 -11.01
C LYS A 21 5.89 26.39 -12.11
N GLN A 22 4.56 26.37 -11.96
CA GLN A 22 3.65 26.52 -13.11
C GLN A 22 2.20 26.68 -12.62
N THR A 23 1.56 27.67 -13.23
CA THR A 23 0.15 28.07 -13.22
C THR A 23 -0.86 26.93 -13.17
N GLU A 24 -1.85 27.07 -12.27
CA GLU A 24 -3.21 26.51 -12.34
C GLU A 24 -3.35 25.14 -13.01
N LEU A 25 -2.91 24.09 -12.33
CA LEU A 25 -3.61 22.82 -12.44
C LEU A 25 -4.83 22.93 -11.54
N GLU A 26 -6.02 23.06 -12.15
CA GLU A 26 -7.28 22.90 -11.43
C GLU A 26 -7.18 21.61 -10.60
N PRO A 27 -7.35 21.68 -9.27
CA PRO A 27 -7.42 20.47 -8.47
C PRO A 27 -8.55 19.61 -9.05
N LEU A 28 -8.31 18.31 -9.20
CA LEU A 28 -9.35 17.29 -9.42
C LEU A 28 -10.32 17.32 -8.21
N LYS A 29 -11.14 18.36 -8.15
CA LYS A 29 -12.32 18.55 -7.31
C LYS A 29 -13.46 17.79 -7.97
N SER A 30 -13.30 16.49 -8.11
CA SER A 30 -14.45 15.61 -8.09
C SER A 30 -14.24 14.70 -6.90
N PRO A 31 -14.69 15.10 -5.69
CA PRO A 31 -14.95 14.09 -4.68
C PRO A 31 -15.84 13.04 -5.32
N LEU A 32 -15.56 11.78 -5.05
CA LEU A 32 -16.43 10.65 -5.31
C LEU A 32 -17.82 10.98 -4.72
N LEU A 33 -18.66 11.68 -5.50
CA LEU A 33 -20.10 11.81 -5.28
C LEU A 33 -20.66 10.43 -5.60
N ARG A 34 -20.50 9.54 -4.63
CA ARG A 34 -21.19 8.27 -4.56
C ARG A 34 -22.65 8.63 -4.36
N ARG A 35 -23.33 8.65 -5.51
CA ARG A 35 -24.77 8.75 -5.70
C ARG A 35 -25.51 8.10 -4.54
N ASP A 36 -26.35 8.92 -3.90
CA ASP A 36 -27.25 8.59 -2.81
C ASP A 36 -27.91 7.22 -3.00
N SER A 37 -27.43 6.22 -2.28
CA SER A 37 -28.26 5.10 -1.87
C SER A 37 -29.12 5.61 -0.72
N GLY A 38 -30.30 6.12 -1.07
CA GLY A 38 -31.33 6.53 -0.12
C GLY A 38 -31.64 5.39 0.85
N PHE A 39 -31.06 5.46 2.04
CA PHE A 39 -31.56 4.75 3.21
C PHE A 39 -32.88 5.43 3.58
N PHE A 40 -33.97 4.82 3.14
CA PHE A 40 -35.31 5.13 3.64
C PHE A 40 -35.28 4.93 5.17
N ILE A 41 -35.30 6.04 5.92
CA ILE A 41 -35.65 6.02 7.33
C ILE A 41 -37.17 5.80 7.35
N GLU A 42 -37.57 4.54 7.47
CA GLU A 42 -38.95 4.16 7.73
C GLU A 42 -39.33 4.73 9.11
N SER A 43 -40.28 5.67 9.09
CA SER A 43 -40.78 6.31 10.29
C SER A 43 -41.53 5.26 11.14
N PRO A 44 -41.23 5.12 12.44
CA PRO A 44 -41.94 4.16 13.27
C PRO A 44 -43.43 4.54 13.40
N PRO A 45 -44.34 3.56 13.43
CA PRO A 45 -45.78 3.80 13.56
C PRO A 45 -46.15 4.39 14.94
N PRO A 46 -47.32 5.05 15.04
CA PRO A 46 -47.76 5.68 16.28
C PRO A 46 -48.10 4.60 17.32
N LEU A 47 -47.60 4.78 18.54
CA LEU A 47 -47.90 3.95 19.69
C LEU A 47 -49.39 4.00 20.05
N GLU A 48 -50.05 2.85 20.03
CA GLU A 48 -51.34 2.64 20.71
C GLU A 48 -51.15 2.65 22.24
N PRO A 49 -52.07 3.26 22.99
CA PRO A 49 -52.08 3.16 24.45
C PRO A 49 -52.72 1.83 24.86
N SER A 50 -51.90 0.78 25.01
CA SER A 50 -52.32 -0.46 25.66
C SER A 50 -52.36 -0.29 27.19
N ILE A 51 -53.59 -0.22 27.69
CA ILE A 51 -54.00 -0.20 29.09
C ILE A 51 -54.03 -1.63 29.64
N LEU A 52 -53.47 -1.81 30.86
CA LEU A 52 -53.57 -2.98 31.76
C LEU A 52 -52.95 -4.28 31.22
N GLN A 53 -52.12 -5.02 31.95
CA GLN A 53 -52.42 -5.58 33.27
C GLN A 53 -51.11 -6.11 33.87
N SER A 54 -50.84 -5.80 35.14
CA SER A 54 -49.65 -6.21 35.88
C SER A 54 -49.64 -7.71 36.19
N PRO A 55 -48.61 -8.48 35.78
CA PRO A 55 -48.13 -9.60 36.56
C PRO A 55 -47.16 -9.06 37.61
N SER A 56 -47.36 -9.43 38.87
CA SER A 56 -46.40 -9.21 39.95
C SER A 56 -45.11 -9.98 39.65
N ILE A 57 -44.23 -9.37 38.87
CA ILE A 57 -42.87 -9.86 38.65
C ILE A 57 -42.12 -9.58 39.95
N GLU A 58 -41.78 -10.64 40.68
CA GLU A 58 -40.79 -10.61 41.75
C GLU A 58 -39.54 -9.91 41.20
N LEU A 59 -39.27 -8.68 41.65
CA LEU A 59 -38.08 -7.96 41.26
C LEU A 59 -36.88 -8.82 41.65
N PRO A 60 -36.04 -9.28 40.70
CA PRO A 60 -34.78 -9.90 41.05
C PRO A 60 -33.98 -8.87 41.85
N VAL A 61 -33.71 -9.21 43.11
CA VAL A 61 -32.92 -8.40 44.03
C VAL A 61 -31.67 -7.92 43.28
N PRO A 62 -31.43 -6.60 43.17
CA PRO A 62 -30.31 -6.08 42.40
C PRO A 62 -29.02 -6.63 43.02
N GLN A 63 -28.39 -7.58 42.34
CA GLN A 63 -27.05 -8.02 42.70
C GLN A 63 -26.13 -6.82 42.46
N ILE A 64 -25.74 -6.16 43.55
CA ILE A 64 -24.74 -5.10 43.54
C ILE A 64 -23.43 -5.78 43.13
N ILE A 65 -23.12 -5.75 41.83
CA ILE A 65 -21.83 -6.20 41.31
C ILE A 65 -20.80 -5.21 41.83
N ILE A 66 -20.16 -5.57 42.95
CA ILE A 66 -19.03 -4.82 43.51
C ILE A 66 -17.86 -4.98 42.52
N SER A 67 -17.78 -4.07 41.56
CA SER A 67 -16.67 -4.01 40.61
C SER A 67 -15.40 -3.64 41.37
N ARG A 68 -14.42 -4.55 41.35
CA ARG A 68 -13.12 -4.33 42.00
C ARG A 68 -12.44 -3.12 41.32
N PRO A 69 -12.00 -2.10 42.07
CA PRO A 69 -11.42 -0.90 41.46
C PRO A 69 -10.09 -1.25 40.77
N HIS A 70 -10.08 -1.24 39.44
CA HIS A 70 -8.89 -1.52 38.64
C HIS A 70 -7.69 -0.68 39.08
N SER A 71 -6.56 -1.36 39.19
CA SER A 71 -5.31 -0.72 39.57
C SER A 71 -4.82 0.10 38.37
N PRO A 72 -4.49 1.40 38.49
CA PRO A 72 -4.27 2.16 37.25
C PRO A 72 -3.02 1.86 36.40
N ALA A 73 -2.16 0.93 36.78
CA ALA A 73 -1.23 0.33 35.84
C ALA A 73 -1.79 -0.90 35.13
N GLU A 74 -2.77 -1.61 35.69
CA GLU A 74 -3.63 -2.51 34.89
C GLU A 74 -4.29 -1.70 33.77
N LYS A 75 -4.77 -0.48 34.08
CA LYS A 75 -5.28 0.45 33.04
C LYS A 75 -4.22 0.85 32.01
N TRP A 76 -2.98 1.13 32.43
CA TRP A 76 -1.89 1.51 31.52
C TRP A 76 -1.40 0.34 30.67
N PHE A 77 -1.28 -0.83 31.28
CA PHE A 77 -0.96 -2.06 30.60
C PHE A 77 -2.02 -2.38 29.54
N ASN A 78 -3.32 -2.33 29.89
CA ASN A 78 -4.40 -2.50 28.92
C ASN A 78 -4.33 -1.47 27.79
N ARG A 79 -3.91 -0.23 28.06
CA ARG A 79 -3.72 0.81 27.03
C ARG A 79 -2.52 0.56 26.14
N ILE A 80 -1.37 0.18 26.70
CA ILE A 80 -0.19 -0.18 25.90
C ILE A 80 -0.46 -1.42 25.08
N MET A 81 -1.15 -2.41 25.62
CA MET A 81 -1.58 -3.58 24.88
C MET A 81 -2.55 -3.18 23.76
N SER A 82 -3.53 -2.32 24.04
CA SER A 82 -4.44 -1.79 23.03
C SER A 82 -3.70 -1.00 21.95
N LEU A 83 -2.72 -0.19 22.32
CA LEU A 83 -1.90 0.60 21.40
C LEU A 83 -1.01 -0.30 20.55
N GLY A 84 -0.34 -1.27 21.19
CA GLY A 84 0.48 -2.25 20.52
C GLY A 84 -0.34 -3.02 19.49
N VAL A 85 -1.50 -3.54 19.89
CA VAL A 85 -2.44 -4.20 18.97
C VAL A 85 -2.80 -3.27 17.82
N HIS A 86 -3.08 -1.99 18.08
CA HIS A 86 -3.40 -1.03 17.02
C HIS A 86 -2.24 -0.81 16.04
N ILE A 87 -1.02 -0.56 16.55
CA ILE A 87 0.19 -0.41 15.72
C ILE A 87 0.44 -1.67 14.91
N THR A 88 0.25 -2.86 15.49
CA THR A 88 0.38 -4.14 14.77
C THR A 88 -0.67 -4.32 13.69
N LEU A 89 -1.92 -3.91 13.94
CA LEU A 89 -2.97 -3.95 12.92
C LEU A 89 -2.69 -2.96 11.77
N ILE A 90 -2.23 -1.75 12.09
CA ILE A 90 -1.76 -0.79 11.08
C ILE A 90 -0.60 -1.38 10.28
N SER A 91 0.39 -1.96 10.95
CA SER A 91 1.55 -2.57 10.32
C SER A 91 1.18 -3.72 9.38
N LEU A 92 0.25 -4.58 9.80
CA LEU A 92 -0.31 -5.64 8.96
C LEU A 92 -1.00 -5.06 7.73
N PHE A 93 -1.88 -4.06 7.94
CA PHE A 93 -2.62 -3.41 6.88
C PHE A 93 -1.67 -2.76 5.88
N GLU A 94 -0.70 -1.97 6.32
CA GLU A 94 0.26 -1.29 5.44
C GLU A 94 1.12 -2.26 4.66
N THR A 95 1.60 -3.33 5.29
CA THR A 95 2.38 -4.37 4.60
C THR A 95 1.55 -5.00 3.48
N ILE A 96 0.30 -5.41 3.77
CA ILE A 96 -0.57 -6.01 2.77
C ILE A 96 -0.92 -4.98 1.69
N PHE A 97 -1.35 -3.78 2.08
CA PHE A 97 -1.78 -2.71 1.18
C PHE A 97 -0.65 -2.30 0.24
N PHE A 98 0.57 -2.10 0.74
CA PHE A 98 1.69 -1.71 -0.09
C PHE A 98 2.03 -2.77 -1.15
N PHE A 99 2.29 -4.02 -0.73
CA PHE A 99 2.76 -5.06 -1.66
C PHE A 99 1.66 -5.66 -2.55
N GLN A 100 0.40 -5.67 -2.11
CA GLN A 100 -0.70 -6.23 -2.91
C GLN A 100 -1.38 -5.18 -3.78
N PHE A 101 -1.39 -3.92 -3.36
CA PHE A 101 -2.11 -2.87 -4.07
C PHE A 101 -1.17 -1.83 -4.67
N VAL A 102 -0.34 -1.16 -3.86
CA VAL A 102 0.50 -0.04 -4.34
C VAL A 102 1.51 -0.52 -5.38
N SER A 103 2.32 -1.52 -5.08
CA SER A 103 3.37 -2.00 -6.00
C SER A 103 2.77 -2.60 -7.28
N VAL A 104 1.66 -3.33 -7.18
CA VAL A 104 0.98 -3.91 -8.35
C VAL A 104 0.36 -2.83 -9.22
N SER A 105 -0.27 -1.83 -8.60
CA SER A 105 -0.88 -0.70 -9.30
C SER A 105 0.18 0.18 -9.98
N GLU A 106 1.34 0.38 -9.36
CA GLU A 106 2.45 1.12 -9.95
C GLU A 106 3.00 0.39 -11.18
N ASP A 107 3.35 -0.89 -11.06
CA ASP A 107 3.84 -1.71 -12.17
C ASP A 107 2.83 -1.75 -13.33
N THR A 108 1.54 -1.90 -13.02
CA THR A 108 0.46 -1.90 -14.02
C THR A 108 0.29 -0.54 -14.67
N GLY A 109 0.37 0.54 -13.89
CA GLY A 109 0.25 1.92 -14.38
C GLY A 109 1.39 2.30 -15.33
N LEU A 110 2.63 1.92 -15.00
CA LEU A 110 3.78 2.11 -15.88
C LEU A 110 3.61 1.32 -17.18
N LYS A 111 3.32 0.01 -17.10
CA LYS A 111 3.10 -0.83 -18.29
C LYS A 111 1.99 -0.28 -19.18
N SER A 112 0.85 0.10 -18.61
CA SER A 112 -0.27 0.69 -19.37
C SER A 112 0.12 2.02 -20.04
N THR A 113 0.97 2.82 -19.41
CA THR A 113 1.45 4.07 -20.00
C THR A 113 2.35 3.78 -21.20
N ILE A 114 3.28 2.83 -21.06
CA ILE A 114 4.14 2.39 -22.16
C ILE A 114 3.31 1.77 -23.29
N ASP A 115 2.34 0.92 -22.97
CA ASP A 115 1.39 0.34 -23.93
C ASP A 115 0.71 1.43 -24.74
N SER A 116 0.23 2.48 -24.08
CA SER A 116 -0.42 3.61 -24.77
C SER A 116 0.52 4.31 -25.74
N TYR A 117 1.81 4.43 -25.44
CA TYR A 117 2.80 5.02 -26.35
C TYR A 117 3.11 4.09 -27.52
N VAL A 118 3.30 2.80 -27.25
CA VAL A 118 3.68 1.80 -28.24
C VAL A 118 2.52 1.45 -29.17
N ASN A 119 1.28 1.51 -28.70
CA ASN A 119 0.10 1.12 -29.47
C ASN A 119 -0.06 1.90 -30.80
N ASN A 120 0.35 3.16 -30.87
CA ASN A 120 0.35 3.92 -32.13
C ASN A 120 1.33 3.32 -33.16
N ILE A 121 2.48 2.83 -32.70
CA ILE A 121 3.46 2.14 -33.54
C ILE A 121 2.91 0.78 -33.97
N LEU A 122 2.33 0.02 -33.03
CA LEU A 122 1.76 -1.30 -33.32
C LEU A 122 0.61 -1.23 -34.33
N THR A 123 -0.28 -0.26 -34.18
CA THR A 123 -1.40 -0.04 -35.11
C THR A 123 -0.92 0.38 -36.49
N THR A 124 0.11 1.22 -36.57
CA THR A 124 0.72 1.64 -37.85
C THR A 124 1.39 0.47 -38.55
N CYS A 125 2.15 -0.32 -37.81
CA CYS A 125 2.87 -1.47 -38.31
C CYS A 125 1.95 -2.55 -38.92
N LYS A 126 0.77 -2.78 -38.34
CA LYS A 126 -0.23 -3.71 -38.91
C LYS A 126 -0.66 -3.35 -40.35
N ASN A 127 -0.46 -2.10 -40.76
CA ASN A 127 -0.81 -1.60 -42.09
C ASN A 127 0.40 -1.52 -43.03
N TRP A 128 1.60 -1.96 -42.61
CA TRP A 128 2.77 -1.93 -43.46
C TRP A 128 2.72 -2.98 -44.56
N THR A 129 3.29 -2.62 -45.71
CA THR A 129 3.54 -3.60 -46.78
C THR A 129 4.72 -4.50 -46.40
N SER A 130 4.84 -5.67 -47.03
CA SER A 130 5.95 -6.59 -46.78
C SER A 130 7.32 -5.93 -47.03
N GLU A 131 7.42 -5.04 -48.03
CA GLU A 131 8.65 -4.30 -48.31
C GLU A 131 9.01 -3.33 -47.18
N GLN A 132 8.02 -2.63 -46.63
CA GLN A 132 8.22 -1.74 -45.48
C GLN A 132 8.66 -2.53 -44.25
N HIS A 133 8.07 -3.70 -44.00
CA HIS A 133 8.50 -4.58 -42.92
C HIS A 133 9.97 -4.97 -43.04
N ILE A 134 10.44 -5.35 -44.23
CA ILE A 134 11.84 -5.74 -44.45
C ILE A 134 12.77 -4.54 -44.17
N VAL A 135 12.49 -3.37 -44.75
CA VAL A 135 13.35 -2.18 -44.59
C VAL A 135 13.41 -1.74 -43.13
N ILE A 136 12.26 -1.68 -42.45
CA ILE A 136 12.23 -1.28 -41.04
C ILE A 136 12.92 -2.34 -40.16
N ASN A 137 12.72 -3.62 -40.43
CA ASN A 137 13.39 -4.69 -39.69
C ASN A 137 14.91 -4.63 -39.84
N ASP A 138 15.42 -4.40 -41.05
CA ASP A 138 16.86 -4.24 -41.29
C ASP A 138 17.42 -3.04 -40.52
N ILE A 139 16.75 -1.89 -40.57
CA ILE A 139 17.14 -0.69 -39.81
C ILE A 139 17.15 -0.99 -38.30
N LEU A 140 16.09 -1.59 -37.77
CA LEU A 140 15.98 -1.90 -36.35
C LEU A 140 17.01 -2.95 -35.91
N SER A 141 17.35 -3.92 -36.75
CA SER A 141 18.35 -4.95 -36.42
C SER A 141 19.77 -4.39 -36.22
N VAL A 142 20.08 -3.27 -36.88
CA VAL A 142 21.36 -2.57 -36.72
C VAL A 142 21.36 -1.70 -35.45
N LEU A 143 20.20 -1.14 -35.10
CA LEU A 143 20.06 -0.21 -33.97
C LEU A 143 19.82 -0.93 -32.64
N VAL A 144 19.15 -2.08 -32.67
CA VAL A 144 18.66 -2.79 -31.49
C VAL A 144 19.23 -4.20 -31.49
N ASN A 145 20.15 -4.45 -30.55
CA ASN A 145 20.61 -5.80 -30.25
C ASN A 145 19.58 -6.51 -29.37
N VAL A 146 18.66 -7.23 -29.99
CA VAL A 146 17.55 -7.95 -29.34
C VAL A 146 18.04 -8.88 -28.22
N THR A 147 19.11 -9.65 -28.47
CA THR A 147 19.64 -10.60 -27.48
C THR A 147 20.13 -9.87 -26.24
N GLN A 148 20.80 -8.74 -26.42
CA GLN A 148 21.27 -7.93 -25.31
C GLN A 148 20.11 -7.27 -24.56
N VAL A 149 19.08 -6.80 -25.26
CA VAL A 149 17.87 -6.22 -24.63
C VAL A 149 17.13 -7.28 -23.81
N ASP A 150 16.94 -8.48 -24.35
CA ASP A 150 16.27 -9.58 -23.66
C ASP A 150 17.06 -10.05 -22.43
N GLU A 151 18.37 -10.21 -22.56
CA GLU A 151 19.25 -10.61 -21.46
C GLU A 151 19.25 -9.55 -20.35
N ASN A 152 19.45 -8.28 -20.71
CA ASN A 152 19.45 -7.17 -19.74
C ASN A 152 18.10 -7.02 -19.04
N GLY A 153 16.99 -7.11 -19.79
CA GLY A 153 15.64 -7.02 -19.22
C GLY A 153 15.34 -8.17 -18.27
N SER A 154 15.72 -9.40 -18.64
CA SER A 154 15.54 -10.58 -17.80
C SER A 154 16.36 -10.51 -16.51
N ILE A 155 17.63 -10.09 -16.61
CA ILE A 155 18.50 -9.89 -15.44
C ILE A 155 17.93 -8.80 -14.53
N ALA A 156 17.51 -7.67 -15.10
CA ALA A 156 16.96 -6.56 -14.33
C ALA A 156 15.64 -6.95 -13.62
N SER A 157 14.74 -7.64 -14.32
CA SER A 157 13.50 -8.20 -13.75
C SER A 157 13.79 -9.16 -12.60
N SER A 158 14.73 -10.09 -12.79
CA SER A 158 15.14 -11.05 -11.76
C SER A 158 15.74 -10.35 -10.53
N ASN A 159 16.63 -9.38 -10.74
CA ASN A 159 17.25 -8.61 -9.66
C ASN A 159 16.20 -7.81 -8.87
N ARG A 160 15.32 -7.09 -9.56
CA ARG A 160 14.22 -6.34 -8.94
C ARG A 160 13.29 -7.24 -8.15
N HIS A 161 12.89 -8.38 -8.72
CA HIS A 161 12.04 -9.34 -8.02
C HIS A 161 12.73 -9.90 -6.77
N ALA A 162 14.00 -10.29 -6.86
CA ALA A 162 14.75 -10.79 -5.71
C ALA A 162 14.86 -9.73 -4.61
N PHE A 163 15.16 -8.49 -4.97
CA PHE A 163 15.26 -7.36 -4.06
C PHE A 163 13.93 -7.03 -3.39
N ASN A 164 12.84 -6.85 -4.17
CA ASN A 164 11.52 -6.57 -3.65
C ASN A 164 10.95 -7.72 -2.82
N SER A 165 11.28 -8.98 -3.15
CA SER A 165 10.93 -10.14 -2.33
C SER A 165 11.64 -10.11 -0.97
N SER A 166 12.90 -9.66 -0.93
CA SER A 166 13.64 -9.47 0.31
C SER A 166 13.01 -8.36 1.18
N LEU A 167 12.63 -7.23 0.57
CA LEU A 167 11.90 -6.15 1.26
C LEU A 167 10.55 -6.61 1.81
N HIS A 168 9.83 -7.44 1.05
CA HIS A 168 8.56 -8.02 1.50
C HIS A 168 8.77 -8.91 2.73
N LEU A 169 9.79 -9.79 2.71
CA LEU A 169 10.15 -10.60 3.86
C LEU A 169 10.56 -9.73 5.07
N GLN A 170 11.34 -8.67 4.83
CA GLN A 170 11.76 -7.73 5.87
C GLN A 170 10.56 -7.04 6.53
N SER A 171 9.56 -6.64 5.74
CA SER A 171 8.32 -6.05 6.24
C SER A 171 7.56 -7.02 7.14
N TRP A 172 7.46 -8.30 6.74
CA TRP A 172 6.89 -9.35 7.57
C TRP A 172 7.67 -9.58 8.86
N MET A 173 9.00 -9.52 8.82
CA MET A 173 9.82 -9.64 10.02
C MET A 173 9.57 -8.50 11.01
N TYR A 174 9.39 -7.25 10.55
CA TYR A 174 9.01 -6.14 11.42
C TYR A 174 7.64 -6.37 12.06
N PHE A 175 6.64 -6.78 11.27
CA PHE A 175 5.32 -7.10 11.77
C PHE A 175 5.36 -8.21 12.83
N VAL A 176 6.03 -9.33 12.55
CA VAL A 176 6.17 -10.46 13.48
C VAL A 176 6.95 -10.04 14.74
N GLY A 177 7.98 -9.22 14.59
CA GLY A 177 8.76 -8.67 15.70
C GLY A 177 7.88 -7.82 16.63
N LEU A 178 7.09 -6.90 16.08
CA LEU A 178 6.14 -6.09 16.85
C LEU A 178 5.10 -6.96 17.54
N LEU A 179 4.48 -7.89 16.82
CA LEU A 179 3.49 -8.83 17.37
C LEU A 179 4.08 -9.64 18.54
N SER A 180 5.30 -10.16 18.38
CA SER A 180 6.01 -10.90 19.42
C SER A 180 6.24 -10.04 20.67
N THR A 181 6.70 -8.79 20.52
CA THR A 181 6.89 -7.88 21.66
C THR A 181 5.59 -7.60 22.41
N ILE A 182 4.46 -7.50 21.71
CA ILE A 182 3.15 -7.30 22.33
C ILE A 182 2.71 -8.55 23.09
N ILE A 183 2.93 -9.75 22.55
CA ILE A 183 2.62 -11.00 23.25
C ILE A 183 3.45 -11.13 24.53
N VAL A 184 4.77 -10.86 24.46
CA VAL A 184 5.67 -10.96 25.61
C VAL A 184 5.34 -9.91 26.68
N THR A 185 5.15 -8.65 26.29
CA THR A 185 4.73 -7.60 27.23
C THR A 185 3.36 -7.90 27.81
N GLY A 186 2.45 -8.43 27.00
CA GLY A 186 1.14 -8.95 27.37
C GLY A 186 1.20 -9.98 28.51
N PHE A 187 2.07 -10.97 28.33
CA PHE A 187 2.30 -12.02 29.31
C PHE A 187 2.89 -11.45 30.62
N LEU A 188 3.90 -10.58 30.53
CA LEU A 188 4.55 -9.98 31.69
C LEU A 188 3.64 -9.04 32.48
N GLY A 189 2.82 -8.23 31.79
CA GLY A 189 1.93 -7.28 32.46
C GLY A 189 0.76 -7.94 33.19
N SER A 190 0.28 -9.09 32.69
CA SER A 190 -0.68 -9.94 33.40
C SER A 190 -0.20 -10.32 34.82
N HIS A 191 1.12 -10.43 35.01
CA HIS A 191 1.72 -10.80 36.30
C HIS A 191 1.90 -9.64 37.30
N ALA A 192 1.79 -8.35 36.91
CA ALA A 192 2.44 -7.26 37.66
C ALA A 192 1.53 -6.26 38.45
N SER A 193 0.19 -6.30 38.37
CA SER A 193 -0.79 -5.57 39.24
C SER A 193 -0.35 -4.21 39.87
N LEU A 194 -0.43 -3.08 39.15
CA LEU A 194 0.14 -1.77 39.59
C LEU A 194 -0.90 -0.61 39.56
N ARG A 195 -0.73 0.54 40.29
CA ARG A 195 -1.73 1.66 40.45
C ARG A 195 -1.24 3.11 40.15
N ILE A 196 -1.94 3.98 39.38
CA ILE A 196 -1.56 5.40 38.98
C ILE A 196 -2.68 6.46 38.55
N ALA A 197 -2.36 7.77 38.53
CA ALA A 197 -3.22 8.96 38.38
C ALA A 197 -3.30 9.67 36.98
N TYR A 198 -4.00 10.82 36.92
CA TYR A 198 -4.62 11.50 35.74
C TYR A 198 -3.72 12.38 34.84
N LYS A 199 -2.57 12.90 35.30
CA LYS A 199 -1.57 13.61 34.43
C LYS A 199 -1.05 12.73 33.28
N ARG A 200 -1.34 11.44 33.38
CA ARG A 200 -0.94 10.35 32.51
C ARG A 200 -1.67 10.34 31.17
N ILE A 201 -2.94 10.77 31.10
CA ILE A 201 -3.75 10.68 29.87
C ILE A 201 -3.19 11.57 28.75
N LEU A 202 -2.65 12.74 29.09
CA LEU A 202 -2.10 13.69 28.13
C LEU A 202 -0.76 13.18 27.55
N VAL A 203 0.09 12.63 28.41
CA VAL A 203 1.35 11.97 28.01
C VAL A 203 1.07 10.72 27.16
N GLU A 204 0.02 9.96 27.47
CA GLU A 204 -0.35 8.75 26.71
C GLU A 204 -0.77 9.05 25.27
N ASN A 205 -1.59 10.08 25.04
CA ASN A 205 -1.98 10.46 23.67
C ASN A 205 -0.79 11.01 22.88
N LEU A 206 0.09 11.78 23.53
CA LEU A 206 1.31 12.29 22.88
C LEU A 206 2.26 11.15 22.48
N ILE A 207 2.47 10.18 23.37
CA ILE A 207 3.29 8.99 23.09
C ILE A 207 2.67 8.17 21.95
N MET A 208 1.35 7.97 21.94
CA MET A 208 0.66 7.25 20.86
C MET A 208 0.91 7.91 19.50
N VAL A 209 0.67 9.21 19.38
CA VAL A 209 0.87 9.95 18.12
C VAL A 209 2.34 9.91 17.70
N THR A 210 3.27 10.04 18.65
CA THR A 210 4.71 10.00 18.36
C THR A 210 5.17 8.62 17.89
N LEU A 211 4.71 7.55 18.53
CA LEU A 211 5.05 6.18 18.14
C LEU A 211 4.48 5.82 16.77
N LEU A 212 3.27 6.28 16.46
CA LEU A 212 2.67 6.10 15.15
C LEU A 212 3.49 6.82 14.08
N GLY A 213 3.84 8.10 14.29
CA GLY A 213 4.68 8.85 13.35
C GLY A 213 6.09 8.25 13.18
N LEU A 214 6.69 7.72 14.25
CA LEU A 214 7.99 7.07 14.18
C LEU A 214 7.93 5.72 13.44
N TYR A 215 6.85 4.96 13.64
CA TYR A 215 6.61 3.73 12.90
C TYR A 215 6.44 4.02 11.40
N GLU A 216 5.55 4.96 11.04
CA GLU A 216 5.34 5.37 9.65
C GLU A 216 6.65 5.83 9.02
N TRP A 217 7.38 6.76 9.66
CA TRP A 217 8.68 7.22 9.17
C TRP A 217 9.65 6.07 8.92
N THR A 218 9.73 5.11 9.84
CA THR A 218 10.60 3.93 9.69
C THR A 218 10.14 3.06 8.52
N PHE A 219 8.84 2.82 8.37
CA PHE A 219 8.28 2.03 7.27
C PHE A 219 8.53 2.70 5.91
N PHE A 220 8.35 4.02 5.83
CA PHE A 220 8.67 4.79 4.62
C PHE A 220 10.15 4.69 4.27
N GLU A 221 11.05 4.99 5.22
CA GLU A 221 12.50 5.00 5.01
C GLU A 221 13.05 3.63 4.64
N THR A 222 12.54 2.57 5.26
CA THR A 222 13.10 1.23 5.10
C THR A 222 12.44 0.43 3.97
N ILE A 223 11.14 0.59 3.74
CA ILE A 223 10.39 -0.22 2.77
C ILE A 223 10.07 0.59 1.52
N ILE A 224 9.33 1.70 1.66
CA ILE A 224 8.78 2.44 0.51
C ILE A 224 9.89 3.15 -0.28
N TYR A 225 10.89 3.73 0.39
CA TYR A 225 11.99 4.41 -0.29
C TYR A 225 12.98 3.46 -0.96
N ASN A 226 13.11 2.24 -0.43
CA ASN A 226 13.99 1.25 -1.03
C ASN A 226 13.31 0.46 -2.14
N TYR A 227 11.98 0.37 -2.18
CA TYR A 227 11.25 -0.31 -3.24
C TYR A 227 11.72 0.11 -4.64
N GLU A 228 12.03 -0.89 -5.47
CA GLU A 228 12.47 -0.71 -6.86
C GLU A 228 11.30 -0.93 -7.81
N ASN A 229 10.98 0.09 -8.60
CA ASN A 229 9.99 0.02 -9.67
C ASN A 229 10.58 -0.60 -10.95
N ILE A 230 9.73 -0.81 -11.96
CA ILE A 230 10.15 -1.37 -13.26
C ILE A 230 11.32 -0.55 -13.82
N SER A 231 12.43 -1.23 -14.07
CA SER A 231 13.65 -0.61 -14.57
C SER A 231 13.59 -0.34 -16.08
N PRO A 232 14.38 0.61 -16.62
CA PRO A 232 14.41 0.87 -18.05
C PRO A 232 14.71 -0.37 -18.93
N PRO A 233 15.64 -1.28 -18.58
CA PRO A 233 15.87 -2.50 -19.36
C PRO A 233 14.65 -3.43 -19.42
N GLU A 234 13.84 -3.50 -18.35
CA GLU A 234 12.58 -4.25 -18.36
C GLU A 234 11.56 -3.61 -19.32
N ILE A 235 11.53 -2.27 -19.38
CA ILE A 235 10.67 -1.54 -20.32
C ILE A 235 11.14 -1.80 -21.75
N ASP A 236 12.44 -1.70 -22.03
CA ASP A 236 13.00 -1.94 -23.36
C ASP A 236 12.67 -3.35 -23.84
N GLN A 237 12.86 -4.36 -22.98
CA GLN A 237 12.46 -5.74 -23.27
C GLN A 237 10.95 -5.87 -23.53
N PHE A 238 10.12 -5.20 -22.72
CA PHE A 238 8.68 -5.23 -22.90
C PHE A 238 8.25 -4.62 -24.24
N VAL A 239 8.84 -3.48 -24.64
CA VAL A 239 8.59 -2.83 -25.94
C VAL A 239 9.03 -3.73 -27.10
N VAL A 240 10.26 -4.27 -27.04
CA VAL A 240 10.79 -5.17 -28.08
C VAL A 240 9.91 -6.43 -28.19
N GLY A 241 9.49 -7.00 -27.07
CA GLY A 241 8.58 -8.15 -27.04
C GLY A 241 7.22 -7.86 -27.69
N GLN A 242 6.67 -6.65 -27.52
CA GLN A 242 5.44 -6.25 -28.23
C GLN A 242 5.64 -6.12 -29.74
N LEU A 243 6.76 -5.52 -30.16
CA LEU A 243 7.11 -5.41 -31.57
C LEU A 243 7.33 -6.80 -32.21
N GLN A 244 7.98 -7.71 -31.51
CA GLN A 244 8.14 -9.09 -32.00
C GLN A 244 6.79 -9.80 -32.14
N THR A 245 5.99 -9.79 -31.08
CA THR A 245 4.73 -10.55 -31.03
C THR A 245 3.64 -9.99 -31.93
N THR A 246 3.53 -8.67 -32.03
CA THR A 246 2.44 -8.00 -32.78
C THR A 246 2.83 -7.65 -34.20
N CYS A 247 4.10 -7.31 -34.43
CA CYS A 247 4.59 -6.79 -35.70
C CYS A 247 5.51 -7.74 -36.46
N ASN A 248 5.91 -8.86 -35.85
CA ASN A 248 6.88 -9.80 -36.40
C ASN A 248 8.19 -9.10 -36.83
N LEU A 249 8.57 -8.05 -36.11
CA LEU A 249 9.83 -7.34 -36.27
C LEU A 249 10.84 -7.91 -35.28
N LEU A 250 12.14 -7.77 -35.56
CA LEU A 250 13.21 -8.15 -34.66
C LEU A 250 13.18 -9.65 -34.28
N THR A 251 12.58 -10.49 -35.12
CA THR A 251 12.58 -11.93 -34.94
C THR A 251 13.93 -12.51 -35.33
N TYR A 252 14.42 -13.46 -34.55
CA TYR A 252 15.61 -14.24 -34.89
C TYR A 252 15.37 -15.01 -36.19
N ASN A 253 15.77 -14.43 -37.32
CA ASN A 253 15.97 -15.21 -38.53
C ASN A 253 17.18 -16.08 -38.26
N ASN A 254 16.94 -17.36 -37.96
CA ASN A 254 17.96 -18.40 -38.02
C ASN A 254 18.39 -18.56 -39.48
N THR A 255 19.21 -17.65 -39.97
CA THR A 255 19.88 -17.72 -41.27
C THR A 255 21.35 -17.97 -41.07
#